data_AF-C8W699-F1
#
_entry.id   AF-C8W699-F1
#
_cell.length_a   1.000
_cell.length_b   1.000
_cell.length_c   1.000
_cell.angle_alpha   90.00
_cell.angle_beta   90.00
_cell.angle_gamma   90.00
#
_symmetry.space_group_name_H-M   'P 1'
#
loop_
_entity.id
_entity.type
_entity.pdbx_description
1 polymer ?
#
loop_
_entity_poly.entity_id
_entity_poly.type
_entity_poly.pdbx_seq_one_letter_code
_entity_poly.pdbx_strand_id
1 'polypeptide(L)'
;MVRRLRISSRFFGKYCLHLLKKILLYIAVPLSPLIVWFILVINRNLLQYLACSPWLKYYFPSVSSILREDVVKENFIYYFNSAALSGLLTLFGVIVTVWYYYSTRQQELIERKFFVIDELIAELKKNRRMIEQIKARLELTEDLNQDNPEIKIYTDAWHKLGADVALLPRRMHMRLSVLYGCLAECKKPMDYCSRKQTLDKIAGLITDMHKYRTYLGKKEVY
;
A
#
# COMPACT_ATOMS: atom_id res chain seq x y z
N MET A 1 -36.76 -6.70 27.78
CA MET A 1 -36.75 -6.02 26.46
C MET A 1 -35.38 -6.24 25.81
N VAL A 2 -35.21 -7.38 25.11
CA VAL A 2 -33.93 -7.84 24.56
C VAL A 2 -33.93 -7.60 23.06
N ARG A 3 -33.28 -6.52 22.60
CA ARG A 3 -32.99 -6.31 21.17
C ARG A 3 -31.60 -6.85 20.86
N ARG A 4 -31.61 -8.00 20.18
CA ARG A 4 -30.47 -8.75 19.65
C ARG A 4 -29.56 -7.87 18.79
N LEU A 5 -28.32 -7.72 19.24
CA LEU A 5 -27.14 -7.45 18.42
C LEU A 5 -26.97 -8.60 17.40
N ARG A 6 -27.55 -8.46 16.21
CA ARG A 6 -27.36 -9.42 15.10
C ARG A 6 -26.99 -8.68 13.82
N ILE A 7 -25.97 -7.82 13.89
CA ILE A 7 -25.32 -7.19 12.73
C ILE A 7 -23.81 -7.19 13.01
N SER A 8 -23.14 -8.34 12.86
CA SER A 8 -21.65 -8.38 12.94
C SER A 8 -21.03 -9.59 12.24
N SER A 9 -21.75 -10.70 12.02
CA SER A 9 -21.14 -11.93 11.49
C SER A 9 -20.71 -11.85 10.01
N ARG A 10 -21.45 -11.14 9.14
CA ARG A 10 -21.11 -11.04 7.70
C ARG A 10 -19.90 -10.15 7.40
N PHE A 11 -19.70 -9.08 8.18
CA PHE A 11 -18.52 -8.21 8.04
C PHE A 11 -17.28 -8.85 8.67
N PHE A 12 -17.44 -9.51 9.82
CA PHE A 12 -16.35 -10.25 10.46
C PHE A 12 -15.89 -11.43 9.60
N GLY A 13 -16.82 -12.17 8.97
CA GLY A 13 -16.50 -13.24 8.03
C GLY A 13 -15.68 -12.74 6.82
N LYS A 14 -16.09 -11.64 6.18
CA LYS A 14 -15.33 -11.04 5.07
C LYS A 14 -13.95 -10.53 5.49
N TYR A 15 -13.85 -9.93 6.68
CA TYR A 15 -12.58 -9.46 7.22
C TYR A 15 -11.62 -10.63 7.50
N CYS A 16 -12.12 -11.67 8.17
CA CYS A 16 -11.35 -12.88 8.46
C CYS A 16 -10.90 -13.61 7.18
N LEU A 17 -11.75 -13.66 6.16
CA LEU A 17 -11.42 -14.26 4.86
C LEU A 17 -10.37 -13.45 4.10
N HIS A 18 -10.42 -12.12 4.17
CA HIS A 18 -9.36 -11.27 3.61
C HIS A 18 -8.03 -11.41 4.36
N LEU A 19 -8.07 -11.55 5.69
CA LEU A 19 -6.89 -11.73 6.53
C LEU A 19 -6.28 -13.11 6.32
N LEU A 20 -7.10 -14.16 6.28
CA LEU A 20 -6.70 -15.52 5.95
C LEU A 20 -6.11 -15.59 4.54
N LYS A 21 -6.74 -14.95 3.54
CA LYS A 21 -6.19 -14.86 2.18
C LYS A 21 -4.82 -14.17 2.18
N LYS A 22 -4.64 -13.09 2.93
CA LYS A 22 -3.33 -12.42 3.08
C LYS A 22 -2.30 -13.34 3.72
N ILE A 23 -2.63 -13.96 4.85
CA ILE A 23 -1.74 -14.90 5.57
C ILE A 23 -1.35 -16.05 4.64
N LEU A 24 -2.31 -16.62 3.93
CA LEU A 24 -2.07 -17.74 3.02
C LEU A 24 -1.19 -17.33 1.84
N LEU A 25 -1.32 -16.10 1.34
CA LEU A 25 -0.41 -15.54 0.33
C LEU A 25 1.00 -15.29 0.90
N TYR A 26 1.09 -14.74 2.11
CA TYR A 26 2.36 -14.48 2.80
C TYR A 26 3.11 -15.77 3.18
N ILE A 27 2.39 -16.86 3.42
CA ILE A 27 2.97 -18.19 3.68
C ILE A 27 3.27 -18.89 2.36
N ALA A 28 2.38 -18.81 1.35
CA ALA A 28 2.54 -19.52 0.09
C ALA A 28 3.69 -18.98 -0.78
N VAL A 29 3.98 -17.68 -0.73
CA VAL A 29 5.10 -17.09 -1.48
C VAL A 29 6.46 -17.65 -1.03
N PRO A 30 6.81 -17.69 0.27
CA PRO A 30 8.06 -18.32 0.73
C PRO A 30 8.00 -19.86 0.71
N LEU A 31 6.82 -20.50 0.82
CA LEU A 31 6.70 -21.96 0.64
C LEU A 31 6.69 -22.41 -0.82
N SER A 32 6.56 -21.49 -1.79
CA SER A 32 6.47 -21.83 -3.21
C SER A 32 7.65 -22.69 -3.70
N PRO A 33 8.91 -22.40 -3.34
CA PRO A 33 10.04 -23.27 -3.68
C PRO A 33 9.93 -24.66 -3.07
N LEU A 34 9.40 -24.80 -1.84
CA LEU A 34 9.17 -26.12 -1.23
C LEU A 34 8.11 -26.92 -1.97
N ILE A 35 7.01 -26.27 -2.41
CA ILE A 35 5.97 -26.93 -3.20
C ILE A 35 6.55 -27.40 -4.54
N VAL A 36 7.36 -26.56 -5.21
CA VAL A 36 8.04 -26.93 -6.45
C VAL A 36 9.00 -28.10 -6.23
N TRP A 37 9.75 -28.11 -5.12
CA TRP A 37 10.58 -29.24 -4.74
C TRP A 37 9.78 -30.54 -4.56
N PHE A 38 8.67 -30.48 -3.83
CA PHE A 38 7.79 -31.65 -3.65
C PHE A 38 7.28 -32.18 -4.99
N ILE A 39 6.86 -31.31 -5.91
CA ILE A 39 6.42 -31.71 -7.26
C ILE A 39 7.57 -32.38 -8.03
N LEU A 40 8.79 -31.83 -7.96
CA LEU A 40 9.96 -32.41 -8.63
C LEU A 40 10.34 -33.78 -8.06
N VAL A 41 10.28 -33.95 -6.73
CA VAL A 41 10.54 -35.24 -6.07
C VAL A 41 9.47 -36.26 -6.43
N ILE A 42 8.19 -35.87 -6.47
CA ILE A 42 7.08 -36.74 -6.90
C ILE A 42 7.27 -37.16 -8.37
N ASN A 43 7.60 -36.21 -9.26
CA ASN A 43 7.85 -36.49 -10.67
C ASN A 43 9.04 -37.46 -10.86
N ARG A 44 10.12 -37.30 -10.09
CA ARG A 44 11.25 -38.23 -10.09
C ARG A 44 10.83 -39.63 -9.67
N ASN A 45 10.07 -39.75 -8.57
CA ASN A 45 9.60 -41.04 -8.08
C ASN A 45 8.62 -41.70 -9.07
N LEU A 46 7.78 -40.92 -9.75
CA LEU A 46 6.92 -41.40 -10.83
C LEU A 46 7.72 -41.91 -12.04
N LEU A 47 8.77 -41.21 -12.45
CA LEU A 47 9.66 -41.67 -13.53
C LEU A 47 10.36 -42.98 -13.16
N GLN A 48 10.83 -43.11 -11.91
CA GLN A 48 11.43 -44.35 -11.41
C GLN A 48 10.41 -45.50 -11.37
N TYR A 49 9.17 -45.21 -10.93
CA TYR A 49 8.09 -46.19 -10.92
C TYR A 49 7.71 -46.64 -12.34
N LEU A 50 7.61 -45.71 -13.29
CA LEU A 50 7.34 -46.01 -14.70
C LEU A 50 8.45 -46.82 -15.34
N ALA A 51 9.72 -46.46 -15.10
CA ALA A 51 10.87 -47.18 -15.62
C ALA A 51 10.94 -48.64 -15.13
N CYS A 52 10.47 -48.90 -13.91
CA CYS A 52 10.41 -50.25 -13.32
C CYS A 52 9.07 -50.96 -13.52
N SER A 53 8.10 -50.35 -14.21
CA SER A 53 6.75 -50.92 -14.34
C SER A 53 6.74 -52.15 -15.25
N PRO A 54 6.15 -53.28 -14.80
CA PRO A 54 6.09 -54.52 -15.59
C PRO A 54 5.23 -54.37 -16.85
N TRP A 55 4.23 -53.48 -16.83
CA TRP A 55 3.40 -53.17 -17.99
C TRP A 55 4.21 -52.47 -19.08
N LEU A 56 5.03 -51.48 -18.72
CA LEU A 56 5.87 -50.75 -19.68
C LEU A 56 6.88 -51.68 -20.35
N LYS A 57 7.47 -52.59 -19.56
CA LYS A 57 8.39 -53.62 -20.06
C LYS A 57 7.73 -54.57 -21.05
N TYR A 58 6.45 -54.87 -20.86
CA TYR A 58 5.68 -55.79 -21.70
C TYR A 58 5.28 -55.16 -23.04
N TYR A 59 4.77 -53.92 -23.04
CA TYR A 59 4.29 -53.25 -24.26
C TYR A 59 5.38 -52.53 -25.04
N PHE A 60 6.42 -52.00 -24.38
CA PHE A 60 7.48 -51.20 -25.01
C PHE A 60 8.88 -51.57 -24.45
N PRO A 61 9.40 -52.76 -24.81
CA PRO A 61 10.63 -53.30 -24.22
C PRO A 61 11.87 -52.44 -24.49
N SER A 62 12.03 -51.90 -25.71
CA SER A 62 13.17 -51.05 -26.09
C SER A 62 13.16 -49.69 -25.36
N VAL A 63 11.97 -49.12 -25.13
CA VAL A 63 11.83 -47.87 -24.39
C VAL A 63 12.12 -48.10 -22.90
N SER A 64 11.63 -49.21 -22.35
CA SER A 64 11.87 -49.60 -20.96
C SER A 64 13.35 -49.87 -20.67
N SER A 65 14.08 -50.51 -21.58
CA SER A 65 15.52 -50.77 -21.39
C SER A 65 16.33 -49.47 -21.35
N ILE A 66 16.08 -48.56 -22.28
CA ILE A 66 16.77 -47.26 -22.35
C ILE A 66 16.41 -46.41 -21.12
N LEU A 67 15.12 -46.30 -20.77
CA LEU A 67 14.69 -45.55 -19.58
C LEU A 67 15.31 -46.09 -18.30
N ARG A 68 15.39 -47.41 -18.16
CA ARG A 68 15.93 -48.05 -16.96
C ARG A 68 17.44 -47.83 -16.84
N GLU A 69 18.15 -47.87 -17.97
CA GLU A 69 19.60 -47.65 -18.01
C GLU A 69 19.98 -46.21 -17.65
N ASP A 70 19.13 -45.23 -17.97
CA ASP A 70 19.37 -43.82 -17.66
C ASP A 70 18.81 -43.38 -16.30
N VAL A 71 17.62 -43.85 -15.89
CA VAL A 71 16.93 -43.37 -14.68
C VAL A 71 17.38 -44.08 -13.40
N VAL A 72 17.86 -45.32 -13.48
CA VAL A 72 18.23 -46.12 -12.28
C VAL A 72 19.67 -45.84 -11.81
N LYS A 73 20.50 -45.18 -12.61
CA LYS A 73 21.88 -44.83 -12.22
C LYS A 73 21.86 -43.81 -11.07
N GLU A 74 22.68 -44.05 -10.05
CA GLU A 74 22.88 -43.10 -8.93
C GLU A 74 23.31 -41.71 -9.41
N ASN A 75 24.09 -41.66 -10.50
CA ASN A 75 24.50 -40.43 -11.15
C ASN A 75 23.31 -39.59 -11.65
N PHE A 76 22.26 -40.22 -12.20
CA PHE A 76 21.07 -39.50 -12.66
C PHE A 76 20.35 -38.82 -11.49
N ILE A 77 20.23 -39.50 -10.35
CA ILE A 77 19.62 -38.94 -9.13
C ILE A 77 20.43 -37.75 -8.64
N TYR A 78 21.75 -37.85 -8.62
CA TYR A 78 22.65 -36.77 -8.22
C TYR A 78 22.50 -35.53 -9.13
N TYR A 79 22.58 -35.70 -10.45
CA TYR A 79 22.46 -34.59 -11.40
C TYR A 79 21.06 -33.97 -11.42
N PHE A 80 20.00 -34.80 -11.33
CA PHE A 80 18.63 -34.30 -11.23
C PHE A 80 18.41 -33.46 -9.97
N ASN A 81 18.87 -33.95 -8.80
CA ASN A 81 18.75 -33.21 -7.55
C ASN A 81 19.58 -31.93 -7.57
N SER A 82 20.79 -31.95 -8.14
CA SER A 82 21.65 -30.77 -8.28
C SER A 82 21.00 -29.71 -9.19
N ALA A 83 20.46 -30.11 -10.34
CA ALA A 83 19.76 -29.22 -11.26
C ALA A 83 18.47 -28.66 -10.64
N ALA A 84 17.68 -29.50 -9.96
CA ALA A 84 16.47 -29.09 -9.24
C ALA A 84 16.77 -28.08 -8.13
N LEU A 85 17.85 -28.31 -7.36
CA LEU A 85 18.26 -27.43 -6.27
C LEU A 85 18.79 -26.08 -6.81
N SER A 86 19.55 -26.10 -7.92
CA SER A 86 19.96 -24.87 -8.62
C SER A 86 18.77 -24.08 -9.16
N GLY A 87 17.79 -24.74 -9.78
CA GLY A 87 16.55 -24.11 -10.25
C GLY A 87 15.71 -23.53 -9.10
N LEU A 88 15.66 -24.20 -7.96
CA LEU A 88 14.97 -23.70 -6.77
C LEU A 88 15.67 -22.50 -6.14
N LEU A 89 17.01 -22.51 -6.09
CA LEU A 89 17.78 -21.40 -5.56
C LEU A 89 17.59 -20.14 -6.41
N THR A 90 17.57 -20.29 -7.74
CA THR A 90 17.30 -19.16 -8.65
C THR A 90 15.88 -18.63 -8.50
N LEU A 91 14.87 -19.50 -8.41
CA LEU A 91 13.48 -19.10 -8.12
C LEU A 91 13.35 -18.38 -6.79
N PHE A 92 13.99 -18.89 -5.73
CA PHE A 92 14.03 -18.24 -4.43
C PHE A 92 14.67 -16.85 -4.51
N GLY A 93 15.79 -16.72 -5.23
CA GLY A 93 16.44 -15.43 -5.48
C GLY A 93 15.51 -14.41 -6.16
N VAL A 94 14.76 -14.83 -7.18
CA VAL A 94 13.76 -13.97 -7.85
C VAL A 94 12.64 -13.55 -6.89
N ILE A 95 12.12 -14.48 -6.07
CA ILE A 95 11.07 -14.15 -5.11
C ILE A 95 11.58 -13.13 -4.08
N VAL A 96 12.77 -13.36 -3.53
CA VAL A 96 13.37 -12.46 -2.52
C VAL A 96 13.64 -11.07 -3.11
N THR A 97 14.18 -11.00 -4.31
CA THR A 97 14.47 -9.70 -4.97
C THR A 97 13.20 -8.92 -5.29
N VAL A 98 12.16 -9.58 -5.81
CA VAL A 98 10.85 -8.94 -6.05
C VAL A 98 10.23 -8.48 -4.74
N TRP A 99 10.28 -9.32 -3.70
CA TRP A 99 9.75 -8.97 -2.38
C TRP A 99 10.50 -7.80 -1.74
N TYR A 100 11.83 -7.81 -1.80
CA TYR A 100 12.68 -6.72 -1.32
C TYR A 100 12.38 -5.41 -2.05
N TYR A 101 12.32 -5.44 -3.38
CA TYR A 101 11.98 -4.28 -4.19
C TYR A 101 10.57 -3.76 -3.89
N TYR A 102 9.60 -4.67 -3.71
CA TYR A 102 8.25 -4.29 -3.33
C TYR A 102 8.22 -3.65 -1.93
N SER A 103 8.90 -4.24 -0.95
CA SER A 103 8.94 -3.76 0.43
C SER A 103 9.58 -2.37 0.53
N THR A 104 10.76 -2.18 -0.06
CA THR A 104 11.47 -0.89 -0.10
C THR A 104 10.62 0.18 -0.77
N ARG A 105 10.00 -0.12 -1.91
CA ARG A 105 9.10 0.83 -2.59
C ARG A 105 7.87 1.19 -1.77
N GLN A 106 7.29 0.25 -1.02
CA GLN A 106 6.19 0.57 -0.12
C GLN A 106 6.64 1.48 1.02
N GLN A 107 7.81 1.22 1.62
CA GLN A 107 8.39 2.07 2.66
C GLN A 107 8.61 3.50 2.15
N GLU A 108 9.23 3.67 0.98
CA GLU A 108 9.43 4.99 0.38
C GLU A 108 8.10 5.73 0.15
N LEU A 109 7.07 5.04 -0.33
CA LEU A 109 5.74 5.64 -0.54
C LEU A 109 5.10 6.07 0.78
N ILE A 110 5.27 5.28 1.84
CA ILE A 110 4.75 5.59 3.18
C ILE A 110 5.46 6.82 3.75
N GLU A 111 6.78 6.87 3.66
CA GLU A 111 7.59 8.01 4.11
C GLU A 111 7.20 9.28 3.36
N ARG A 112 7.06 9.22 2.02
CA ARG A 112 6.58 10.35 1.22
C ARG A 112 5.18 10.81 1.64
N LYS A 113 4.24 9.89 1.90
CA LYS A 113 2.90 10.25 2.40
C LYS A 113 2.99 10.96 3.75
N PHE A 114 3.83 10.49 4.68
CA PHE A 114 4.01 11.14 5.97
C PHE A 114 4.60 12.53 5.82
N PHE A 115 5.62 12.68 4.97
CA PHE A 115 6.24 13.96 4.67
C PHE A 115 5.23 14.98 4.12
N VAL A 116 4.45 14.59 3.11
CA VAL A 116 3.37 15.43 2.52
C VAL A 116 2.36 15.85 3.59
N ILE A 117 1.93 14.92 4.43
CA ILE A 117 0.94 15.21 5.48
C ILE A 117 1.50 16.20 6.51
N ASP A 118 2.73 16.00 6.96
CA ASP A 118 3.34 16.84 8.00
C ASP A 118 3.60 18.26 7.49
N GLU A 119 4.10 18.39 6.25
CA GLU A 119 4.33 19.69 5.61
C GLU A 119 3.01 20.46 5.41
N LEU A 120 1.98 19.78 4.89
CA LEU A 120 0.65 20.40 4.72
C LEU A 120 -0.01 20.76 6.05
N ILE A 121 0.16 19.95 7.11
CA ILE A 121 -0.35 20.30 8.45
C ILE A 121 0.35 21.55 8.99
N ALA A 122 1.67 21.67 8.79
CA ALA A 122 2.42 22.83 9.22
C ALA A 122 1.95 24.11 8.51
N GLU A 123 1.74 24.06 7.20
CA GLU A 123 1.21 25.18 6.42
C GLU A 123 -0.23 25.54 6.81
N LEU A 124 -1.12 24.54 6.92
CA LEU A 124 -2.52 24.77 7.34
C LEU A 124 -2.61 25.38 8.75
N LYS A 125 -1.70 25.01 9.67
CA LYS A 125 -1.62 25.64 11.00
C LYS A 125 -1.21 27.11 10.92
N LYS A 126 -0.29 27.48 10.04
CA LYS A 126 0.08 28.89 9.79
C LYS A 126 -1.11 29.66 9.22
N ASN A 127 -1.77 29.11 8.20
CA ASN A 127 -2.93 29.73 7.58
C ASN A 127 -4.12 29.88 8.54
N ARG A 128 -4.34 28.89 9.41
CA ARG A 128 -5.35 28.97 10.47
C ARG A 128 -5.10 30.17 11.40
N ARG A 129 -3.86 30.36 11.87
CA ARG A 129 -3.50 31.49 12.75
C ARG A 129 -3.72 32.83 12.05
N MET A 130 -3.37 32.93 10.76
CA MET A 130 -3.63 34.14 9.97
C MET A 130 -5.13 34.42 9.84
N ILE A 131 -5.95 33.39 9.60
CA ILE A 131 -7.40 33.52 9.53
C ILE A 131 -8.03 33.94 10.86
N GLU A 132 -7.56 33.36 11.97
CA GLU A 132 -8.00 33.76 13.31
C GLU A 132 -7.66 35.24 13.60
N GLN A 133 -6.48 35.72 13.14
CA GLN A 133 -6.10 37.14 13.25
C GLN A 133 -6.97 38.05 12.38
N ILE A 134 -7.30 37.64 11.15
CA ILE A 134 -8.19 38.40 10.26
C ILE A 134 -9.59 38.50 10.87
N LYS A 135 -10.10 37.38 11.39
CA LYS A 135 -11.40 37.35 12.07
C LYS A 135 -11.44 38.30 13.26
N ALA A 136 -10.41 38.28 14.12
CA ALA A 136 -10.32 39.19 15.26
C ALA A 136 -10.26 40.66 14.85
N ARG A 137 -9.56 41.00 13.75
CA ARG A 137 -9.51 42.37 13.23
C ARG A 137 -10.87 42.83 12.68
N LEU A 138 -11.56 41.96 11.94
CA LEU A 138 -12.90 42.25 11.41
C LEU A 138 -13.95 42.45 12.50
N GLU A 139 -13.80 41.77 13.65
CA GLU A 139 -14.69 41.96 14.80
C GLU A 139 -14.41 43.26 15.58
N LEU A 140 -13.21 43.84 15.44
CA LEU A 140 -12.79 45.07 16.13
C LEU A 140 -12.99 46.35 15.32
N THR A 141 -13.18 46.26 14.00
CA THR A 141 -13.25 47.42 13.09
C THR A 141 -14.61 47.43 12.40
N GLU A 142 -15.52 48.33 12.82
CA GLU A 142 -16.83 48.54 12.17
C GLU A 142 -16.70 49.21 10.78
N ASP A 143 -15.57 49.86 10.49
CA ASP A 143 -15.27 50.48 9.20
C ASP A 143 -14.43 49.58 8.29
N LEU A 144 -15.09 48.89 7.38
CA LEU A 144 -14.50 47.92 6.43
C LEU A 144 -13.63 48.53 5.30
N ASN A 145 -13.54 49.87 5.24
CA ASN A 145 -13.04 50.60 4.07
C ASN A 145 -11.68 51.29 4.22
N GLN A 146 -11.03 51.26 5.39
CA GLN A 146 -9.70 51.86 5.56
C GLN A 146 -8.59 50.85 5.22
N ASP A 147 -7.85 51.15 4.15
CA ASP A 147 -6.56 50.58 3.73
C ASP A 147 -6.14 49.30 4.45
N ASN A 148 -6.84 48.21 4.11
CA ASN A 148 -6.54 46.93 4.69
C ASN A 148 -5.26 46.37 4.05
N PRO A 149 -4.19 46.12 4.82
CA PRO A 149 -2.95 45.58 4.30
C PRO A 149 -3.19 44.21 3.66
N GLU A 150 -2.51 43.95 2.55
CA GLU A 150 -2.60 42.69 1.80
C GLU A 150 -2.31 41.50 2.72
N ILE A 151 -3.21 40.52 2.74
CA ILE A 151 -3.07 39.35 3.58
C ILE A 151 -2.04 38.41 2.94
N LYS A 152 -0.96 38.13 3.66
CA LYS A 152 0.02 37.12 3.24
C LYS A 152 -0.45 35.72 3.62
N ILE A 153 -1.09 35.03 2.69
CA ILE A 153 -1.49 33.62 2.83
C ILE A 153 -0.40 32.70 2.29
N TYR A 154 -0.13 31.60 3.00
CA TYR A 154 0.90 30.64 2.61
C TYR A 154 0.27 29.54 1.76
N THR A 155 0.77 29.37 0.53
CA THR A 155 0.36 28.29 -0.39
C THR A 155 1.56 27.55 -0.99
N ASP A 156 2.77 27.90 -0.55
CA ASP A 156 4.03 27.46 -1.15
C ASP A 156 4.23 25.96 -1.02
N ALA A 157 3.90 25.35 0.13
CA ALA A 157 4.02 23.91 0.30
C ALA A 157 3.06 23.16 -0.61
N TRP A 158 1.83 23.64 -0.79
CA TRP A 158 0.89 23.03 -1.72
C TRP A 158 1.43 23.00 -3.16
N HIS A 159 1.99 24.12 -3.62
CA HIS A 159 2.58 24.22 -4.96
C HIS A 159 3.89 23.42 -5.10
N LYS A 160 4.73 23.42 -4.06
CA LYS A 160 6.01 22.70 -4.03
C LYS A 160 5.83 21.18 -4.00
N LEU A 161 4.85 20.69 -3.26
CA LEU A 161 4.55 19.26 -3.16
C LEU A 161 3.91 18.73 -4.45
N GLY A 162 3.18 19.56 -5.20
CA GLY A 162 2.71 19.27 -6.56
C GLY A 162 2.10 17.87 -6.72
N ALA A 163 2.81 16.99 -7.44
CA ALA A 163 2.36 15.62 -7.71
C ALA A 163 2.30 14.73 -6.45
N ASP A 164 3.12 14.99 -5.43
CA ASP A 164 3.15 14.18 -4.20
C ASP A 164 1.87 14.36 -3.37
N VAL A 165 1.15 15.46 -3.57
CA VAL A 165 -0.17 15.68 -2.96
C VAL A 165 -1.19 14.66 -3.46
N ALA A 166 -1.04 14.14 -4.69
CA ALA A 166 -1.91 13.11 -5.25
C ALA A 166 -1.80 11.75 -4.53
N LEU A 167 -0.79 11.57 -3.66
CA LEU A 167 -0.67 10.41 -2.78
C LEU A 167 -1.72 10.41 -1.66
N LEU A 168 -2.38 11.55 -1.41
CA LEU A 168 -3.47 11.66 -0.44
C LEU A 168 -4.75 10.99 -0.96
N PRO A 169 -5.64 10.53 -0.06
CA PRO A 169 -6.94 10.01 -0.45
C PRO A 169 -7.72 11.05 -1.26
N ARG A 170 -8.33 10.62 -2.37
CA ARG A 170 -9.03 11.51 -3.33
C ARG A 170 -9.95 12.54 -2.67
N ARG A 171 -10.72 12.13 -1.64
CA ARG A 171 -11.62 13.04 -0.91
C ARG A 171 -10.87 14.13 -0.14
N MET A 172 -9.74 13.80 0.46
CA MET A 172 -8.89 14.75 1.19
C MET A 172 -8.21 15.69 0.21
N HIS A 173 -7.62 15.14 -0.87
CA HIS A 173 -7.01 15.92 -1.94
C HIS A 173 -7.99 16.96 -2.51
N MET A 174 -9.21 16.56 -2.87
CA MET A 174 -10.22 17.47 -3.40
C MET A 174 -10.59 18.60 -2.44
N ARG A 175 -10.81 18.28 -1.16
CA ARG A 175 -11.14 19.30 -0.16
C ARG A 175 -9.99 20.28 0.08
N LEU A 176 -8.76 19.78 0.09
CA LEU A 176 -7.56 20.63 0.19
C LEU A 176 -7.39 21.48 -1.07
N SER A 177 -7.62 20.94 -2.26
CA SER A 177 -7.54 21.70 -3.52
C SER A 177 -8.49 22.90 -3.53
N VAL A 178 -9.75 22.68 -3.11
CA VAL A 178 -10.75 23.75 -2.99
C VAL A 178 -10.31 24.77 -1.96
N LEU A 179 -9.80 24.33 -0.80
CA LEU A 179 -9.31 25.22 0.23
C LEU A 179 -8.13 26.07 -0.26
N TYR A 180 -7.11 25.46 -0.86
CA TYR A 180 -5.93 26.16 -1.36
C TYR A 180 -6.27 27.11 -2.51
N GLY A 181 -7.25 26.78 -3.36
CA GLY A 181 -7.81 27.73 -4.33
C GLY A 181 -8.44 28.95 -3.65
N CYS A 182 -9.28 28.74 -2.63
CA CYS A 182 -9.86 29.84 -1.87
C CYS A 182 -8.81 30.68 -1.11
N LEU A 183 -7.75 30.04 -0.61
CA LEU A 183 -6.62 30.70 0.06
C LEU A 183 -5.80 31.54 -0.91
N ALA A 184 -5.51 31.04 -2.12
CA ALA A 184 -4.75 31.77 -3.13
C ALA A 184 -5.48 33.03 -3.63
N GLU A 185 -6.81 33.01 -3.67
CA GLU A 185 -7.64 34.14 -4.10
C GLU A 185 -7.99 35.13 -2.97
N CYS A 186 -7.61 34.85 -1.73
CA CYS A 186 -7.96 35.67 -0.57
C CYS A 186 -6.86 36.69 -0.30
N LYS A 187 -6.92 37.84 -0.97
CA LYS A 187 -5.91 38.92 -0.83
C LYS A 187 -6.34 39.99 0.16
N LYS A 188 -7.65 40.21 0.31
CA LYS A 188 -8.25 41.23 1.18
C LYS A 188 -9.11 40.62 2.28
N PRO A 189 -9.31 41.31 3.43
CA PRO A 189 -10.20 40.82 4.49
C PRO A 189 -11.65 40.62 4.06
N MET A 190 -12.13 41.39 3.07
CA MET A 190 -13.46 41.18 2.49
C MET A 190 -13.59 39.88 1.69
N ASP A 191 -12.50 39.44 1.07
CA ASP A 191 -12.47 38.15 0.36
C ASP A 191 -12.69 36.99 1.34
N TYR A 192 -12.19 37.14 2.58
CA TYR A 192 -12.43 36.18 3.65
C TYR A 192 -13.94 36.07 3.96
N CYS A 193 -14.67 37.18 4.07
CA CYS A 193 -16.11 37.17 4.33
C CYS A 193 -16.88 36.40 3.23
N SER A 194 -16.51 36.59 1.96
CA SER A 194 -17.14 35.88 0.84
C SER A 194 -16.86 34.37 0.83
N ARG A 195 -15.70 33.94 1.35
CA ARG A 195 -15.24 32.53 1.35
C ARG A 195 -15.22 31.89 2.75
N LYS A 196 -15.84 32.54 3.73
CA LYS A 196 -15.81 32.17 5.16
C LYS A 196 -16.16 30.71 5.41
N GLN A 197 -17.20 30.20 4.74
CA GLN A 197 -17.67 28.82 4.90
C GLN A 197 -16.60 27.76 4.55
N THR A 198 -15.68 28.07 3.64
CA THR A 198 -14.61 27.15 3.24
C THR A 198 -13.38 27.33 4.13
N LEU A 199 -13.04 28.57 4.47
CA LEU A 199 -11.88 28.91 5.30
C LEU A 199 -12.06 28.47 6.76
N ASP A 200 -13.28 28.53 7.30
CA ASP A 200 -13.59 28.02 8.65
C ASP A 200 -13.42 26.49 8.76
N LYS A 201 -13.44 25.76 7.64
CA LYS A 201 -13.27 24.29 7.62
C LYS A 201 -11.81 23.85 7.75
N ILE A 202 -10.84 24.76 7.82
CA ILE A 202 -9.41 24.44 7.96
C ILE A 202 -9.15 23.59 9.20
N ALA A 203 -9.77 23.91 10.34
CA ALA A 203 -9.60 23.12 11.56
C ALA A 203 -10.09 21.68 11.39
N GLY A 204 -11.22 21.50 10.68
CA GLY A 204 -11.73 20.18 10.31
C GLY A 204 -10.76 19.41 9.42
N LEU A 205 -10.14 20.08 8.43
CA LEU A 205 -9.16 19.44 7.55
C LEU A 205 -7.87 19.04 8.27
N ILE A 206 -7.36 19.87 9.18
CA ILE A 206 -6.21 19.53 10.02
C ILE A 206 -6.50 18.28 10.86
N THR A 207 -7.69 18.21 11.48
CA THR A 207 -8.08 17.02 12.27
C THR A 207 -8.23 15.77 11.41
N ASP A 208 -8.81 15.88 10.21
CA ASP A 208 -8.93 14.78 9.26
C ASP A 208 -7.53 14.30 8.79
N MET A 209 -6.59 15.21 8.58
CA MET A 209 -5.20 14.88 8.24
C MET A 209 -4.47 14.18 9.39
N HIS A 210 -4.64 14.61 10.64
CA HIS A 210 -4.09 13.91 11.81
C HIS A 210 -4.72 12.51 12.00
N LYS A 211 -6.02 12.36 11.74
CA LYS A 211 -6.68 11.04 11.73
C LYS A 211 -6.12 10.15 10.62
N TYR A 212 -5.85 10.71 9.45
CA TYR A 212 -5.26 9.94 8.36
C TYR A 212 -3.81 9.54 8.66
N ARG A 213 -3.00 10.44 9.21
CA ARG A 213 -1.63 10.16 9.70
C ARG A 213 -1.61 9.01 10.70
N THR A 214 -2.49 9.05 11.70
CA THR A 214 -2.57 8.00 12.73
C THR A 214 -3.07 6.67 12.16
N TYR A 215 -3.94 6.71 11.14
CA TYR A 215 -4.40 5.52 10.43
C TYR A 215 -3.31 4.90 9.55
N LEU A 216 -2.54 5.70 8.81
CA LEU A 216 -1.36 5.24 8.06
C LEU A 216 -0.38 4.53 8.99
N GLY A 217 -0.07 5.13 10.14
CA GLY A 217 0.80 4.54 11.15
C GLY A 217 0.27 3.25 11.78
N LYS A 218 -1.05 2.98 11.73
CA LYS A 218 -1.66 1.77 12.30
C LYS A 218 -1.90 0.64 11.29
N LYS A 219 -2.10 0.95 10.01
CA LYS A 219 -2.43 -0.05 8.97
C LYS A 219 -1.29 -0.41 8.04
N GLU A 220 -0.23 0.40 7.98
CA GLU A 220 0.92 0.16 7.09
C GLU A 220 2.21 -0.19 7.86
N VAL A 221 2.20 -0.08 9.21
CA VAL A 221 3.31 -0.48 10.11
C VAL A 221 3.10 -1.89 10.72
N TYR A 222 1.93 -2.51 10.51
CA TYR A 222 1.60 -3.86 10.98
C TYR A 222 1.05 -4.74 9.85
#